data_AF-X0ZYS2-F1
#
_entry.id   AF-X0ZYS2-F1
#
_cell.length_a   1.000
_cell.length_b   1.000
_cell.length_c   1.000
_cell.angle_alpha   90.00
_cell.angle_beta   90.00
_cell.angle_gamma   90.00
#
_symmetry.space_group_name_H-M   'P 1'
#
loop_
_entity.id
_entity.type
_entity.pdbx_description
1 polymer ?
#
loop_
_entity_poly.entity_id
_entity_poly.type
_entity_poly.pdbx_seq_one_letter_code
_entity_poly.pdbx_strand_id
1 'polypeptide(L)'
;PKPSKLSELNFTNDSERDKYLDGLKREYPQGVTLEIHEEKIKTTHRYVVYRGKEIREFRKVKFNWGGVEYSLNGKPITSQYFDTQVKVREGEYFKEIKL
;
A
#
# COMPACT_ATOMS: atom_id res chain seq x y z
N PRO A 1 -8.49 -13.23 16.33
CA PRO A 1 -9.20 -12.47 15.27
C PRO A 1 -8.36 -12.50 13.98
N LYS A 2 -8.81 -13.23 12.94
CA LYS A 2 -8.20 -13.11 11.61
C LYS A 2 -8.46 -11.69 11.11
N PRO A 3 -7.48 -11.01 10.49
CA PRO A 3 -7.70 -9.69 9.93
C PRO A 3 -8.84 -9.77 8.91
N SER A 4 -9.76 -8.82 9.00
CA SER A 4 -10.79 -8.59 8.00
C SER A 4 -10.08 -8.29 6.69
N LYS A 5 -10.25 -9.17 5.71
CA LYS A 5 -9.73 -9.08 4.34
C LYS A 5 -9.58 -7.62 3.87
N LEU A 6 -8.38 -7.26 3.44
CA LEU A 6 -8.11 -5.95 2.84
C LEU A 6 -8.96 -5.78 1.56
N SER A 7 -9.79 -4.74 1.52
CA SER A 7 -10.65 -4.44 0.37
C SER A 7 -9.81 -4.04 -0.85
N GLU A 8 -10.23 -4.46 -2.04
CA GLU A 8 -9.63 -4.01 -3.30
C GLU A 8 -9.94 -2.54 -3.55
N LEU A 9 -9.00 -1.81 -4.15
CA LEU A 9 -9.18 -0.40 -4.50
C LEU A 9 -9.61 -0.28 -5.95
N ASN A 10 -10.86 0.07 -6.16
CA ASN A 10 -11.43 0.40 -7.46
C ASN A 10 -12.15 1.75 -7.33
N PHE A 11 -11.43 2.84 -7.60
CA PHE A 11 -11.99 4.19 -7.53
C PHE A 11 -12.74 4.52 -8.79
N THR A 12 -13.97 5.03 -8.66
CA THR A 12 -14.81 5.42 -9.81
C THR A 12 -14.32 6.72 -10.44
N ASN A 13 -13.72 7.60 -9.64
CA ASN A 13 -13.24 8.91 -10.04
C ASN A 13 -12.11 9.40 -9.12
N ASP A 14 -11.46 10.49 -9.51
CA ASP A 14 -10.36 11.08 -8.75
C ASP A 14 -10.79 11.60 -7.37
N SER A 15 -12.04 12.06 -7.21
CA SER A 15 -12.54 12.56 -5.91
C SER A 15 -12.63 11.47 -4.84
N GLU A 16 -13.07 10.27 -5.23
CA GLU A 16 -13.09 9.10 -4.33
C GLU A 16 -11.68 8.68 -3.91
N ARG A 17 -10.76 8.65 -4.87
CA ARG A 17 -9.34 8.38 -4.58
C ARG A 17 -8.78 9.43 -3.62
N ASP A 18 -9.03 10.70 -3.86
CA ASP A 18 -8.44 11.78 -3.05
C ASP A 18 -9.00 11.76 -1.62
N LYS A 19 -10.30 11.51 -1.45
CA LYS A 19 -10.91 11.28 -0.12
C LYS A 19 -10.25 10.11 0.62
N TYR A 20 -10.02 9.01 -0.09
CA TYR A 20 -9.32 7.84 0.47
C TYR A 20 -7.90 8.20 0.94
N LEU A 21 -7.13 8.85 0.07
CA LEU A 21 -5.76 9.26 0.36
C LEU A 21 -5.71 10.28 1.52
N ASP A 22 -6.65 11.22 1.60
CA ASP A 22 -6.74 12.15 2.71
C ASP A 22 -7.10 11.47 4.04
N GLY A 23 -7.86 10.37 4.00
CA GLY A 23 -8.05 9.49 5.15
C GLY A 23 -6.71 8.94 5.64
N LEU A 24 -5.89 8.41 4.73
CA LEU A 24 -4.57 7.88 5.08
C LEU A 24 -3.66 8.94 5.69
N LYS A 25 -3.71 10.20 5.24
CA LYS A 25 -2.86 11.27 5.84
C LYS A 25 -3.17 11.51 7.32
N ARG A 26 -4.40 11.22 7.76
CA ARG A 26 -4.82 11.39 9.15
C ARG A 26 -4.41 10.21 10.03
N GLU A 27 -4.28 9.03 9.43
CA GLU A 27 -4.01 7.77 10.13
C GLU A 27 -2.51 7.46 10.23
N TYR A 28 -1.72 7.82 9.21
CA TYR A 28 -0.31 7.45 9.12
C TYR A 28 0.61 8.67 9.25
N PRO A 29 1.73 8.56 10.00
CA PRO A 29 2.72 9.62 10.05
C PRO A 29 3.48 9.74 8.72
N GLN A 30 4.18 10.84 8.51
CA GLN A 30 5.10 10.98 7.38
C GLN A 30 6.19 9.90 7.46
N GLY A 31 6.47 9.26 6.33
CA GLY A 31 7.41 8.17 6.16
C GLY A 31 6.80 7.02 5.36
N VAL A 32 7.27 5.80 5.65
CA VAL A 32 6.77 4.58 5.03
C VAL A 32 6.19 3.65 6.09
N THR A 33 4.92 3.29 5.95
CA THR A 33 4.33 2.21 6.74
C THR A 33 4.07 1.00 5.84
N LEU A 34 4.55 -0.17 6.24
CA LEU A 34 4.26 -1.45 5.60
C LEU A 34 3.26 -2.23 6.45
N GLU A 35 2.12 -2.56 5.88
CA GLU A 35 1.18 -3.51 6.43
C GLU A 35 1.25 -4.84 5.67
N ILE A 36 1.33 -5.94 6.41
CA ILE A 36 1.34 -7.30 5.87
C ILE A 36 0.01 -7.94 6.22
N HIS A 37 -0.78 -8.21 5.19
CA HIS A 37 -2.09 -8.87 5.28
C HIS A 37 -1.97 -10.29 4.72
N GLU A 38 -2.08 -11.29 5.59
CA GLU A 38 -2.00 -12.70 5.21
C GLU A 38 -3.39 -13.30 4.98
N GLU A 39 -3.65 -13.75 3.76
CA GLU A 39 -4.86 -14.47 3.38
C GLU A 39 -4.52 -15.90 2.97
N LYS A 40 -5.54 -16.78 2.89
CA LYS A 40 -5.35 -18.21 2.56
C LYS A 40 -4.64 -18.45 1.23
N ILE A 41 -4.85 -17.56 0.25
CA ILE A 41 -4.38 -17.74 -1.14
C ILE A 41 -3.35 -16.71 -1.58
N LYS A 42 -3.12 -15.68 -0.77
CA LYS A 42 -2.24 -14.56 -1.12
C LYS A 42 -1.77 -13.82 0.13
N THR A 43 -0.63 -13.15 0.01
CA THR A 43 -0.14 -12.17 1.00
C THR A 43 -0.07 -10.80 0.33
N THR A 44 -0.72 -9.81 0.92
CA THR A 44 -0.68 -8.43 0.44
C THR A 44 0.25 -7.60 1.33
N HIS A 45 1.30 -7.06 0.72
CA HIS A 45 2.14 -6.03 1.34
C HIS A 45 1.64 -4.67 0.88
N ARG A 46 0.98 -3.94 1.79
CA ARG A 46 0.46 -2.60 1.54
C ARG A 46 1.43 -1.58 2.10
N TYR A 47 1.96 -0.72 1.25
CA TYR A 47 2.85 0.37 1.63
C TYR A 47 2.09 1.69 1.56
N VAL A 48 1.98 2.37 2.70
CA VAL A 48 1.54 3.77 2.78
C VAL A 48 2.80 4.63 2.80
N VAL A 49 3.03 5.38 1.73
CA VAL A 49 4.18 6.27 1.58
C VAL A 49 3.69 7.71 1.68
N TYR A 50 4.05 8.39 2.77
CA TYR A 50 3.66 9.76 3.03
C TYR A 50 4.88 10.68 3.09
N ARG A 51 5.09 11.50 2.04
CA ARG A 51 6.24 12.39 1.89
C ARG A 51 5.80 13.81 1.58
N GLY A 52 6.11 14.75 2.47
CA GLY A 52 5.69 16.14 2.33
C GLY A 52 4.16 16.27 2.34
N LYS A 53 3.57 16.71 1.22
CA LYS A 53 2.11 16.83 1.05
C LYS A 53 1.49 15.65 0.30
N GLU A 54 2.32 14.76 -0.23
CA GLU A 54 1.88 13.67 -1.09
C GLU A 54 1.84 12.35 -0.30
N ILE A 55 0.69 11.68 -0.39
CA ILE A 55 0.52 10.32 0.11
C ILE A 55 0.15 9.41 -1.05
N ARG A 56 0.74 8.22 -1.04
CA ARG A 56 0.47 7.18 -2.02
C ARG A 56 0.33 5.85 -1.31
N GLU A 57 -0.56 5.04 -1.83
CA GLU A 57 -0.65 3.64 -1.44
C GLU A 57 -0.11 2.76 -2.56
N PHE A 58 0.82 1.90 -2.21
CA PHE A 58 1.28 0.83 -3.09
C PHE A 58 0.88 -0.53 -2.52
N ARG A 59 0.56 -1.48 -3.40
CA ARG A 59 0.35 -2.87 -2.99
C ARG A 59 1.21 -3.80 -3.81
N LYS A 60 1.81 -4.77 -3.13
CA LYS A 60 2.40 -5.97 -3.72
C LYS A 60 1.59 -7.18 -3.25
N VAL A 61 0.92 -7.84 -4.17
CA VAL A 61 0.12 -9.04 -3.89
C VAL A 61 0.92 -10.24 -4.37
N LYS A 62 1.31 -11.13 -3.46
CA LYS A 62 1.95 -12.41 -3.80
C LYS A 62 0.92 -13.51 -3.65
N PHE A 63 0.65 -14.23 -4.73
CA PHE A 63 -0.26 -15.36 -4.71
C PHE A 63 0.50 -16.66 -4.43
N ASN A 64 -0.14 -17.59 -3.73
CA ASN A 64 0.49 -18.87 -3.37
C ASN A 64 0.79 -19.75 -4.60
N TRP A 65 0.11 -19.50 -5.72
CA TRP A 65 0.35 -20.18 -7.00
C TRP A 65 1.50 -19.57 -7.82
N GLY A 66 2.19 -18.54 -7.31
CA GLY A 66 3.42 -17.98 -7.91
C GLY A 66 3.26 -16.63 -8.60
N GLY A 67 2.03 -16.12 -8.78
CA GLY A 67 1.79 -14.79 -9.35
C GLY A 67 2.18 -13.65 -8.40
N VAL A 68 2.62 -12.53 -8.96
CA VAL A 68 2.84 -11.30 -8.21
C VAL A 68 2.28 -10.11 -8.96
N GLU A 69 1.48 -9.30 -8.29
CA GLU A 69 0.89 -8.08 -8.82
C GLU A 69 1.34 -6.85 -8.04
N TYR A 70 1.43 -5.72 -8.73
CA TYR A 70 1.82 -4.44 -8.16
C TYR A 70 0.82 -3.36 -8.57
N SER A 71 0.39 -2.53 -7.61
CA SER A 71 -0.50 -1.41 -7.89
C SER A 71 -0.13 -0.15 -7.11
N LEU A 72 -0.47 1.02 -7.67
CA LEU A 72 -0.43 2.34 -7.06
C LEU A 72 -1.86 2.90 -7.05
N ASN A 73 -2.40 3.17 -5.85
CA ASN A 73 -3.73 3.72 -5.66
C ASN A 73 -4.79 2.94 -6.47
N GLY A 74 -4.70 1.60 -6.45
CA GLY A 74 -5.59 0.70 -7.18
C GLY A 74 -5.26 0.48 -8.66
N LYS A 75 -4.36 1.28 -9.26
CA LYS A 75 -3.98 1.13 -10.68
C LYS A 75 -2.76 0.22 -10.84
N PRO A 76 -2.74 -0.74 -11.78
CA PRO A 76 -1.58 -1.59 -12.03
C PRO A 76 -0.32 -0.80 -12.38
N ILE A 77 0.83 -1.24 -11.88
CA ILE A 77 2.16 -0.68 -12.17
C ILE A 77 3.19 -1.81 -12.38
N THR A 78 4.39 -1.47 -12.84
CA THR A 78 5.50 -2.43 -12.94
C THR A 78 6.17 -2.66 -11.58
N SER A 79 6.81 -3.82 -11.42
CA SER A 79 7.64 -4.13 -10.24
C SER A 79 8.77 -3.13 -10.05
N GLN A 80 9.46 -2.78 -11.15
CA GLN A 80 10.56 -1.81 -11.12
C GLN A 80 10.09 -0.44 -10.60
N TYR A 81 8.94 0.05 -11.07
CA TYR A 81 8.40 1.29 -10.53
C TYR A 81 8.07 1.15 -9.05
N PHE A 82 7.34 0.09 -8.66
CA PHE A 82 7.02 -0.18 -7.27
C PHE A 82 8.26 -0.15 -6.35
N ASP A 83 9.30 -0.91 -6.68
CA ASP A 83 10.50 -1.07 -5.84
C ASP A 83 11.21 0.28 -5.62
N THR A 84 11.22 1.16 -6.62
CA THR A 84 11.80 2.51 -6.48
C THR A 84 10.98 3.42 -5.57
N GLN A 85 9.65 3.25 -5.51
CA GLN A 85 8.77 4.17 -4.78
C GLN A 85 8.69 3.84 -3.29
N VAL A 86 8.66 2.55 -2.96
CA VAL A 86 8.45 2.07 -1.57
C VAL A 86 9.73 2.05 -0.73
N LYS A 87 10.90 2.25 -1.34
CA LYS A 87 12.18 2.28 -0.64
C LYS A 87 12.19 3.40 0.42
N VAL A 88 12.47 3.03 1.67
CA VAL A 88 12.67 3.97 2.78
C VAL A 88 13.92 4.82 2.52
N ARG A 89 13.81 6.14 2.68
CA ARG A 89 14.92 7.08 2.53
C ARG A 89 15.68 7.23 3.84
N GLU A 90 16.92 7.71 3.77
CA GLU A 90 17.71 8.00 4.95
C GLU A 90 16.97 9.00 5.86
N GLY A 91 16.87 8.66 7.16
CA GLY A 91 16.15 9.47 8.16
C GLY A 91 14.62 9.40 8.08
N GLU A 92 14.05 8.65 7.14
CA GLU A 92 12.59 8.51 7.01
C GLU A 92 12.03 7.52 8.05
N TYR A 93 10.90 7.87 8.65
CA TYR A 93 10.18 6.95 9.53
C TYR A 93 9.80 5.67 8.78
N PHE A 94 10.01 4.52 9.43
CA PHE A 94 9.55 3.23 8.94
C PHE A 94 8.86 2.43 10.04
N LYS A 95 7.71 1.84 9.70
CA LYS A 95 7.02 0.88 10.57
C LYS A 95 6.46 -0.27 9.76
N GLU A 96 6.72 -1.49 10.23
CA GLU A 96 6.08 -2.71 9.76
C GLU A 96 4.97 -3.14 10.73
N ILE A 97 3.81 -3.52 10.19
CA ILE A 97 2.64 -3.98 10.94
C ILE A 97 2.18 -5.29 10.32
N LYS A 98 2.09 -6.35 11.13
CA LYS A 98 1.51 -7.63 10.73
C LYS A 98 0.07 -7.69 11.23
N LEU A 99 -0.86 -7.93 10.32
CA LEU A 99 -2.31 -7.94 10.59
C LEU A 99 -2.89 -9.34 10.38
#